data_AF-A0A3S0UDE7-F1
#
_entry.id   AF-A0A3S0UDE7-F1
#
_cell.length_a   1.000
_cell.length_b   1.000
_cell.length_c   1.000
_cell.angle_alpha   90.00
_cell.angle_beta   90.00
_cell.angle_gamma   90.00
#
_symmetry.space_group_name_H-M   'P 1'
#
loop_
_entity.id
_entity.type
_entity.pdbx_description
1 polymer ?
#
loop_
_entity_poly.entity_id
_entity_poly.type
_entity_poly.pdbx_seq_one_letter_code
_entity_poly.pdbx_strand_id
1 'polypeptide(L)'
;MTQMAETELQKALAAYQAQASTATAHEATIAEFRHRIEEIEAQIDSIKTLLATALRPPELDLALIREADAERRQAEIQLERLGQDKARLAAQMRGIERERQAMAPELQESERLCWRALFEQLKGAIDAKTLDTLFVAGLQAGLTESAVRAAILPSPTQPDALVAQLRQRFDLPD
;
A
#
# COMPACT_ATOMS: atom_id res chain seq x y z
N MET A 1 -11.03 5.73 -36.74
CA MET A 1 -11.00 5.52 -35.28
C MET A 1 -10.41 4.14 -35.03
N THR A 2 -9.09 4.07 -34.89
CA THR A 2 -8.37 2.82 -34.63
C THR A 2 -8.42 2.60 -33.13
N GLN A 3 -9.32 1.73 -32.65
CA GLN A 3 -9.20 1.15 -31.33
C GLN A 3 -7.85 0.43 -31.29
N MET A 4 -6.83 1.07 -30.71
CA MET A 4 -5.61 0.34 -30.38
C MET A 4 -6.01 -0.69 -29.32
N ALA A 5 -5.97 -1.96 -29.69
CA ALA A 5 -6.16 -3.04 -28.75
C ALA A 5 -5.14 -2.86 -27.61
N GLU A 6 -5.64 -2.83 -26.38
CA GLU A 6 -4.81 -2.75 -25.18
C GLU A 6 -3.80 -3.90 -25.21
N THR A 7 -2.52 -3.55 -25.12
CA THR A 7 -1.46 -4.56 -25.08
C THR A 7 -1.53 -5.34 -23.77
N GLU A 8 -1.07 -6.59 -23.76
CA GLU A 8 -1.09 -7.43 -22.55
C GLU A 8 -0.34 -6.79 -21.36
N LEU A 9 0.70 -5.98 -21.62
CA LEU A 9 1.37 -5.19 -20.59
C LEU A 9 0.45 -4.12 -20.01
N GLN A 10 -0.32 -3.40 -20.83
CA GLN A 10 -1.24 -2.38 -20.35
C GLN A 10 -2.35 -2.97 -19.48
N LYS A 11 -2.88 -4.14 -19.85
CA LYS A 11 -3.87 -4.85 -19.03
C LYS A 11 -3.28 -5.31 -17.70
N ALA A 12 -2.07 -5.88 -17.72
CA ALA A 12 -1.38 -6.32 -16.51
C ALA A 12 -1.09 -5.14 -15.57
N LEU A 13 -0.56 -4.03 -16.11
CA LEU A 13 -0.28 -2.80 -15.35
C LEU A 13 -1.55 -2.21 -14.74
N ALA A 14 -2.65 -2.11 -15.50
CA ALA A 14 -3.91 -1.59 -14.98
C ALA A 14 -4.46 -2.44 -13.83
N ALA A 15 -4.39 -3.77 -13.95
CA ALA A 15 -4.80 -4.69 -12.90
C ALA A 15 -3.94 -4.54 -11.64
N TYR A 16 -2.61 -4.46 -11.80
CA TYR A 16 -1.67 -4.22 -10.70
C TYR A 16 -1.94 -2.89 -10.00
N GLN A 17 -2.07 -1.79 -10.76
CA GLN A 17 -2.33 -0.46 -10.22
C GLN A 17 -3.66 -0.41 -9.45
N ALA A 18 -4.71 -1.07 -9.95
CA ALA A 18 -6.00 -1.15 -9.25
C ALA A 18 -5.86 -1.88 -7.90
N GLN A 19 -5.16 -3.01 -7.88
CA GLN A 19 -4.91 -3.77 -6.64
C GLN A 19 -4.02 -2.98 -5.66
N ALA A 20 -2.96 -2.34 -6.15
CA ALA A 20 -2.06 -1.50 -5.36
C ALA A 20 -2.76 -0.28 -4.75
N SER A 21 -3.66 0.35 -5.52
CA SER A 21 -4.49 1.45 -5.01
C SER A 21 -5.42 1.00 -3.89
N THR A 22 -5.98 -0.21 -3.99
CA THR A 22 -6.85 -0.80 -2.96
C THR A 22 -6.06 -1.14 -1.70
N ALA A 23 -4.85 -1.71 -1.83
CA ALA A 23 -3.97 -1.97 -0.71
C ALA A 23 -3.57 -0.68 0.03
N THR A 24 -3.22 0.37 -0.72
CA THR A 24 -2.92 1.71 -0.17
C THR A 24 -4.14 2.30 0.56
N ALA A 25 -5.35 2.14 0.00
CA ALA A 25 -6.58 2.59 0.65
C ALA A 25 -6.83 1.86 1.98
N HIS A 26 -6.61 0.54 2.03
CA HIS A 26 -6.69 -0.23 3.27
C HIS A 26 -5.69 0.25 4.33
N GLU A 27 -4.46 0.59 3.95
CA GLU A 27 -3.47 1.16 4.87
C GLU A 27 -3.92 2.50 5.44
N ALA A 28 -4.45 3.39 4.60
CA ALA A 28 -5.00 4.66 5.03
C ALA A 28 -6.17 4.48 6.01
N THR A 29 -7.10 3.55 5.72
CA THR A 29 -8.23 3.26 6.62
C THR A 29 -7.76 2.68 7.96
N ILE A 30 -6.77 1.78 7.95
CA ILE A 30 -6.18 1.24 9.18
C ILE A 30 -5.55 2.37 10.01
N ALA A 31 -4.82 3.28 9.37
CA ALA A 31 -4.22 4.44 10.06
C ALA A 31 -5.29 5.36 10.67
N GLU A 32 -6.38 5.62 9.95
CA GLU A 32 -7.52 6.40 10.45
C GLU A 32 -8.17 5.73 11.67
N PHE A 33 -8.37 4.41 11.65
CA PHE A 33 -8.91 3.68 12.80
C PHE A 33 -7.99 3.72 14.01
N ARG A 34 -6.66 3.62 13.81
CA ARG A 34 -5.69 3.77 14.91
C ARG A 34 -5.80 5.14 15.54
N HIS A 35 -5.85 6.19 14.72
CA HIS A 35 -5.99 7.56 15.20
C HIS A 35 -7.29 7.75 16.01
N ARG A 36 -8.43 7.26 15.51
CA ARG A 36 -9.70 7.32 16.25
C ARG A 36 -9.67 6.55 17.57
N ILE A 37 -8.98 5.41 17.62
CA ILE A 37 -8.80 4.66 18.87
C ILE A 37 -7.98 5.47 19.87
N GLU A 38 -6.91 6.13 19.44
CA GLU A 38 -6.09 7.02 20.29
C GLU A 38 -6.92 8.20 20.83
N GLU A 39 -7.77 8.81 20.00
CA GLU A 39 -8.69 9.87 20.43
C GLU A 39 -9.67 9.37 21.50
N ILE A 40 -10.24 8.17 21.32
CA ILE A 40 -11.12 7.55 22.31
C ILE A 40 -10.36 7.25 23.61
N GLU A 41 -9.12 6.76 23.53
CA GLU A 41 -8.29 6.52 24.71
C GLU A 41 -8.02 7.82 25.48
N ALA A 42 -7.68 8.90 24.78
CA ALA A 42 -7.50 10.21 25.40
C ALA A 42 -8.79 10.72 26.07
N GLN A 43 -9.96 10.50 25.46
CA GLN A 43 -11.25 10.84 26.06
C GLN A 43 -11.54 10.02 27.31
N ILE A 44 -11.30 8.71 27.26
CA ILE A 44 -11.46 7.81 28.41
C ILE A 44 -10.58 8.27 29.58
N ASP A 45 -9.31 8.61 29.32
CA ASP A 45 -8.39 9.04 30.35
C ASP A 45 -8.76 10.41 30.93
N SER A 46 -9.28 11.32 30.09
CA SER A 46 -9.85 12.60 30.54
C SER A 46 -11.04 12.38 31.47
N ILE A 47 -12.00 11.53 31.10
CA ILE A 47 -13.19 11.23 31.94
C ILE A 47 -12.78 10.57 33.25
N LYS A 48 -11.84 9.61 33.23
CA LYS A 48 -11.32 8.99 34.45
C LYS A 48 -10.63 10.00 35.37
N THR A 49 -9.87 10.94 34.80
CA THR A 49 -9.21 12.00 35.56
C THR A 49 -10.24 12.92 36.20
N LEU A 50 -11.26 13.35 35.46
CA LEU A 50 -12.37 14.16 35.98
C LEU A 50 -13.07 13.46 37.16
N LEU A 51 -13.43 12.18 37.00
CA LEU A 51 -14.05 11.39 38.06
C LEU A 51 -13.17 11.26 39.31
N ALA A 52 -11.86 11.07 39.14
CA ALA A 52 -10.91 10.99 40.26
C ALA A 52 -10.78 12.33 41.00
N THR A 53 -10.86 13.46 40.29
CA THR A 53 -10.78 14.80 40.91
C THR A 53 -12.07 15.26 41.56
N ALA A 54 -13.23 14.82 41.07
CA ALA A 54 -14.55 15.17 41.60
C ALA A 54 -14.86 14.54 42.98
N LEU A 55 -14.12 13.52 43.39
CA LEU A 55 -14.29 12.76 44.64
C LEU A 55 -13.84 13.48 45.93
N ARG A 56 -14.13 14.79 46.09
CA ARG A 56 -13.87 15.52 47.33
C ARG A 56 -15.18 15.96 48.01
N PRO A 57 -15.67 15.21 49.01
CA PRO A 57 -16.75 15.69 49.86
C PRO A 57 -16.19 16.55 50.99
N PRO A 58 -16.61 17.82 51.07
CA PRO A 58 -17.00 18.32 52.37
C PRO A 58 -18.19 19.27 52.24
N GLU A 59 -19.40 18.74 52.25
CA GLU A 59 -20.59 19.36 52.87
C GLU A 59 -21.79 18.42 52.68
N LEU A 60 -22.44 18.11 53.80
CA LEU A 60 -23.55 17.15 53.92
C LEU A 60 -24.86 17.70 53.34
N ASP A 61 -24.85 18.23 52.11
CA ASP A 61 -26.09 18.57 51.40
C ASP A 61 -26.51 17.39 50.51
N LEU A 62 -27.69 16.83 50.80
CA LEU A 62 -28.29 15.74 50.04
C LEU A 62 -28.55 16.11 48.57
N ALA A 63 -28.78 17.39 48.27
CA ALA A 63 -28.95 17.85 46.90
C ALA A 63 -27.64 17.70 46.10
N LEU A 64 -26.53 18.17 46.67
CA LEU A 64 -25.18 18.05 46.07
C LEU A 64 -24.75 16.60 45.90
N ILE A 65 -25.08 15.72 46.86
CA ILE A 65 -24.79 14.29 46.76
C ILE A 65 -25.54 13.65 45.57
N ARG A 66 -26.82 14.02 45.36
CA ARG A 66 -27.62 13.49 44.25
C ARG A 66 -27.12 13.98 42.89
N GLU A 67 -26.69 15.22 42.81
CA GLU A 67 -26.11 15.80 41.60
C GLU A 67 -24.79 15.12 41.23
N ALA A 68 -23.87 14.99 42.19
CA ALA A 68 -22.61 14.28 41.98
C ALA A 68 -22.80 12.79 41.60
N ASP A 69 -23.80 12.10 42.18
CA ASP A 69 -24.14 10.73 41.78
C ASP A 69 -24.70 10.66 40.35
N ALA A 70 -25.51 11.64 39.94
CA ALA A 70 -26.03 11.71 38.57
C ALA A 70 -24.92 11.97 37.54
N GLU A 71 -24.00 12.90 37.82
CA GLU A 71 -22.82 13.19 36.98
C GLU A 71 -21.93 11.96 36.85
N ARG A 72 -21.69 11.25 37.96
CA ARG A 72 -20.92 10.01 37.96
C ARG A 72 -21.58 8.94 37.08
N ARG A 73 -22.88 8.72 37.23
CA ARG A 73 -23.62 7.75 36.38
C ARG A 73 -23.55 8.12 34.91
N GLN A 74 -23.64 9.41 34.59
CA GLN A 74 -23.52 9.88 33.21
C GLN A 74 -22.11 9.62 32.64
N ALA A 75 -21.06 9.84 33.44
CA ALA A 75 -19.69 9.52 33.04
C ALA A 75 -19.46 8.00 32.87
N GLU A 76 -20.03 7.16 33.74
CA GLU A 76 -19.97 5.70 33.61
C GLU A 76 -20.64 5.23 32.29
N ILE A 77 -21.81 5.79 31.94
CA ILE A 77 -22.48 5.52 30.66
C ILE A 77 -21.61 5.97 29.46
N GLN A 78 -20.95 7.13 29.57
CA GLN A 78 -20.05 7.60 28.52
C GLN A 78 -18.84 6.68 28.35
N LEU A 79 -18.22 6.23 29.44
CA LEU A 79 -17.11 5.28 29.40
C LEU A 79 -17.51 3.94 28.77
N GLU A 80 -18.71 3.45 29.08
CA GLU A 80 -19.23 2.22 28.47
C GLU A 80 -19.39 2.38 26.95
N ARG A 81 -19.99 3.50 26.50
CA ARG A 81 -20.16 3.80 25.06
C ARG A 81 -18.81 3.89 24.35
N LEU A 82 -17.85 4.65 24.90
CA LEU A 82 -16.51 4.77 24.34
C LEU A 82 -15.79 3.41 24.28
N GLY A 83 -15.97 2.57 25.29
CA GLY A 83 -15.46 1.20 25.30
C GLY A 83 -16.03 0.33 24.18
N GLN A 84 -17.34 0.43 23.94
CA GLN A 84 -18.03 -0.27 22.84
C GLN A 84 -17.55 0.24 21.47
N ASP A 85 -17.44 1.55 21.30
CA ASP A 85 -16.96 2.17 20.05
C ASP A 85 -15.52 1.77 19.74
N LYS A 86 -14.63 1.80 20.74
CA LYS A 86 -13.26 1.30 20.62
C LYS A 86 -13.22 -0.17 20.19
N ALA A 87 -14.03 -1.02 20.83
CA ALA A 87 -14.09 -2.44 20.51
C ALA A 87 -14.58 -2.68 19.07
N ARG A 88 -15.57 -1.89 18.62
CA ARG A 88 -16.08 -1.92 17.24
C ARG A 88 -15.01 -1.51 16.23
N LEU A 89 -14.32 -0.40 16.45
CA LEU A 89 -13.23 0.06 15.58
C LEU A 89 -12.11 -0.97 15.51
N ALA A 90 -11.71 -1.55 16.65
CA ALA A 90 -10.69 -2.60 16.68
C ALA A 90 -11.12 -3.86 15.91
N ALA A 91 -12.41 -4.21 15.93
CA ALA A 91 -12.94 -5.32 15.13
C ALA A 91 -12.91 -5.01 13.62
N GLN A 92 -13.29 -3.79 13.22
CA GLN A 92 -13.22 -3.34 11.83
C GLN A 92 -11.78 -3.32 11.31
N MET A 93 -10.86 -2.76 12.08
CA MET A 93 -9.43 -2.72 11.75
C MET A 93 -8.86 -4.12 11.52
N ARG A 94 -9.16 -5.09 12.40
CA ARG A 94 -8.77 -6.50 12.20
C ARG A 94 -9.39 -7.12 10.96
N GLY A 95 -10.59 -6.70 10.56
CA GLY A 95 -11.22 -7.13 9.30
C GLY A 95 -10.41 -6.69 8.10
N ILE A 96 -10.11 -5.38 8.01
CA ILE A 96 -9.33 -4.81 6.92
C ILE A 96 -7.90 -5.35 6.90
N GLU A 97 -7.27 -5.57 8.06
CA GLU A 97 -5.95 -6.19 8.13
C GLU A 97 -5.93 -7.61 7.53
N ARG A 98 -6.99 -8.40 7.76
CA ARG A 98 -7.12 -9.73 7.14
C ARG A 98 -7.34 -9.66 5.65
N GLU A 99 -8.18 -8.73 5.18
CA GLU A 99 -8.40 -8.49 3.75
C GLU A 99 -7.08 -8.11 3.07
N ARG A 100 -6.33 -7.17 3.64
CA ARG A 100 -5.00 -6.77 3.15
C ARG A 100 -4.02 -7.94 3.11
N GLN A 101 -3.99 -8.77 4.16
CA GLN A 101 -3.14 -9.96 4.19
C GLN A 101 -3.53 -10.98 3.12
N ALA A 102 -4.83 -11.16 2.86
CA ALA A 102 -5.33 -12.04 1.81
C ALA A 102 -4.99 -11.53 0.40
N MET A 103 -4.92 -10.21 0.21
CA MET A 103 -4.55 -9.59 -1.07
C MET A 103 -3.04 -9.64 -1.38
N ALA A 104 -2.18 -9.78 -0.37
CA ALA A 104 -0.73 -9.82 -0.55
C ALA A 104 -0.24 -10.82 -1.63
N PRO A 105 -0.67 -12.10 -1.66
CA PRO A 105 -0.28 -13.03 -2.71
C PRO A 105 -0.80 -12.64 -4.09
N GLU A 106 -2.01 -12.05 -4.18
CA GLU A 106 -2.59 -11.59 -5.44
C GLU A 106 -1.79 -10.41 -6.03
N LEU A 107 -1.35 -9.49 -5.16
CA LEU A 107 -0.53 -8.35 -5.54
C LEU A 107 0.83 -8.80 -6.07
N GLN A 108 1.45 -9.78 -5.40
CA GLN A 108 2.71 -10.38 -5.83
C GLN A 108 2.58 -11.12 -7.17
N GLU A 109 1.47 -11.84 -7.38
CA GLU A 109 1.20 -12.51 -8.65
C GLU A 109 0.99 -11.49 -9.77
N SER A 110 0.24 -10.43 -9.50
CA SER A 110 -0.02 -9.35 -10.45
C SER A 110 1.25 -8.63 -10.88
N GLU A 111 2.15 -8.35 -9.94
CA GLU A 111 3.49 -7.83 -10.22
C GLU A 111 4.28 -8.78 -11.14
N ARG A 112 4.29 -10.09 -10.82
CA ARG A 112 4.97 -11.10 -11.64
C ARG A 112 4.43 -11.14 -13.08
N LEU A 113 3.12 -10.98 -13.25
CA LEU A 113 2.47 -10.91 -14.56
C LEU A 113 2.88 -9.65 -15.32
N CYS A 114 3.00 -8.49 -14.66
CA CYS A 114 3.52 -7.26 -15.27
C CYS A 114 4.95 -7.47 -15.81
N TRP A 115 5.84 -8.02 -14.98
CA TRP A 115 7.21 -8.32 -15.39
C TRP A 115 7.28 -9.30 -16.56
N ARG A 116 6.44 -10.33 -16.54
CA ARG A 116 6.35 -11.29 -17.66
C ARG A 116 5.88 -10.62 -18.95
N ALA A 117 4.83 -9.79 -18.88
CA ALA A 117 4.30 -9.10 -20.03
C ALA A 117 5.33 -8.10 -20.62
N LEU A 118 6.05 -7.39 -19.75
CA LEU A 118 7.14 -6.50 -20.15
C LEU A 118 8.25 -7.30 -20.85
N PHE A 119 8.65 -8.44 -20.27
CA PHE A 119 9.69 -9.28 -20.86
C PHE A 119 9.29 -9.78 -22.25
N GLU A 120 8.05 -10.25 -22.45
CA GLU A 120 7.59 -10.67 -23.77
C GLU A 120 7.51 -9.51 -24.77
N GLN A 121 7.12 -8.30 -24.32
CA GLN A 121 7.17 -7.10 -25.17
C GLN A 121 8.60 -6.71 -25.57
N LEU A 122 9.53 -6.71 -24.62
CA LEU A 122 10.95 -6.42 -24.89
C LEU A 122 11.54 -7.47 -25.83
N LYS A 123 11.24 -8.74 -25.61
CA LYS A 123 11.65 -9.85 -26.49
C LYS A 123 11.08 -9.70 -27.90
N GLY A 124 9.83 -9.26 -28.04
CA GLY A 124 9.22 -8.99 -29.35
C GLY A 124 9.76 -7.72 -30.02
N ALA A 125 10.18 -6.72 -29.24
CA ALA A 125 10.80 -5.48 -29.74
C ALA A 125 12.27 -5.67 -30.16
N ILE A 126 12.96 -6.64 -29.54
CA ILE A 126 14.26 -7.10 -30.00
C ILE A 126 14.04 -7.90 -31.29
N ASP A 127 14.07 -7.22 -32.43
CA ASP A 127 14.03 -7.89 -33.72
C ASP A 127 15.34 -8.67 -33.92
N ALA A 128 15.28 -9.99 -33.71
CA ALA A 128 16.41 -10.89 -33.93
C ALA A 128 16.99 -10.74 -35.34
N LYS A 129 16.17 -10.40 -36.35
CA LYS A 129 16.62 -10.16 -37.71
C LYS A 129 17.42 -8.86 -37.83
N THR A 130 17.02 -7.81 -37.11
CA THR A 130 17.78 -6.56 -37.02
C THR A 130 19.09 -6.77 -36.27
N LEU A 131 19.09 -7.56 -35.18
CA LEU A 131 20.32 -7.94 -34.48
C LEU A 131 21.28 -8.74 -35.37
N ASP A 132 20.76 -9.73 -36.11
CA ASP A 132 21.55 -10.52 -37.07
C ASP A 132 22.11 -9.64 -38.19
N THR A 133 21.32 -8.69 -38.70
CA THR A 133 21.76 -7.75 -39.74
C THR A 133 22.88 -6.85 -39.24
N LEU A 134 22.77 -6.32 -38.01
CA LEU A 134 23.82 -5.52 -37.38
C LEU A 134 25.08 -6.35 -37.10
N PHE A 135 24.91 -7.62 -36.71
CA PHE A 135 26.03 -8.53 -36.49
C PHE A 135 26.79 -8.82 -37.79
N VAL A 136 26.07 -9.14 -38.87
CA VAL A 136 26.64 -9.35 -40.21
C VAL A 136 27.33 -8.08 -40.73
N ALA A 137 26.70 -6.92 -40.57
CA ALA A 137 27.30 -5.64 -40.98
C ALA A 137 28.59 -5.33 -40.20
N GLY A 138 28.65 -5.65 -38.91
CA GLY A 138 29.84 -5.48 -38.08
C GLY A 138 31.00 -6.37 -38.53
N LEU A 139 30.73 -7.65 -38.83
CA LEU A 139 31.74 -8.57 -39.38
C LEU A 139 32.24 -8.10 -40.76
N GLN A 140 31.33 -7.63 -41.63
CA GLN A 140 31.68 -7.09 -42.94
C GLN A 140 32.52 -5.80 -42.85
N ALA A 141 32.37 -5.02 -41.77
CA ALA A 141 33.19 -3.85 -41.47
C ALA A 141 34.58 -4.21 -40.88
N GLY A 142 34.92 -5.49 -40.75
CA GLY A 142 36.21 -5.97 -40.24
C GLY A 142 36.33 -5.98 -38.71
N LEU A 143 35.22 -5.81 -37.98
CA LEU A 143 35.20 -5.98 -36.53
C LEU A 143 35.28 -7.46 -36.17
N THR A 144 35.96 -7.77 -35.06
CA THR A 144 35.95 -9.13 -34.50
C THR A 144 34.58 -9.46 -33.94
N GLU A 145 34.19 -10.73 -33.96
CA GLU A 145 32.93 -11.20 -33.35
C GLU A 145 32.77 -10.70 -31.91
N SER A 146 33.86 -10.69 -31.13
CA SER A 146 33.87 -10.18 -29.76
C SER A 146 33.54 -8.68 -29.67
N ALA A 147 34.07 -7.86 -30.58
CA ALA A 147 33.82 -6.43 -30.63
C ALA A 147 32.39 -6.11 -31.07
N VAL A 148 31.85 -6.87 -32.03
CA VAL A 148 30.47 -6.72 -32.50
C VAL A 148 29.48 -7.12 -31.40
N ARG A 149 29.71 -8.26 -30.71
CA ARG A 149 28.86 -8.69 -29.58
C ARG A 149 28.87 -7.66 -28.43
N ALA A 150 30.02 -7.09 -28.10
CA ALA A 150 30.13 -6.08 -27.06
C ALA A 150 29.42 -4.75 -27.41
N ALA A 151 29.32 -4.42 -28.71
CA ALA A 151 28.61 -3.24 -29.18
C ALA A 151 27.09 -3.44 -29.23
N ILE A 152 26.62 -4.64 -29.57
CA ILE A 152 25.19 -4.98 -29.67
C ILE A 152 24.57 -5.23 -28.30
N LEU A 153 25.29 -5.90 -27.41
CA LEU A 153 24.90 -6.17 -26.04
C LEU A 153 25.94 -5.54 -25.12
N PRO A 154 25.91 -4.22 -24.90
CA PRO A 154 26.74 -3.62 -23.87
C PRO A 154 26.33 -4.28 -22.56
N SER A 155 27.23 -5.11 -22.01
CA SER A 155 27.03 -5.73 -20.70
C SER A 155 26.65 -4.61 -19.75
N PRO A 156 25.46 -4.65 -19.11
CA PRO A 156 25.08 -3.58 -18.22
C PRO A 156 26.08 -3.59 -17.07
N THR A 157 26.96 -2.60 -17.03
CA THR A 157 27.92 -2.39 -15.95
C THR A 157 27.22 -2.21 -14.60
N GLN A 158 25.90 -1.93 -14.61
CA GLN A 158 25.02 -1.80 -13.45
C GLN A 158 23.62 -2.34 -13.78
N PRO A 159 23.37 -3.65 -13.62
CA PRO A 159 22.06 -4.26 -13.88
C PRO A 159 20.95 -3.63 -13.01
N ASP A 160 21.25 -3.26 -11.77
CA ASP A 160 20.27 -2.65 -10.86
C ASP A 160 19.83 -1.25 -11.33
N ALA A 161 20.74 -0.46 -11.91
CA ALA A 161 20.41 0.85 -12.48
C ALA A 161 19.54 0.72 -13.74
N LEU A 162 19.77 -0.32 -14.54
CA LEU A 162 18.93 -0.63 -15.70
C LEU A 162 17.51 -1.04 -15.26
N VAL A 163 17.41 -1.89 -14.23
CA VAL A 163 16.12 -2.28 -13.64
C VAL A 163 15.38 -1.06 -13.11
N ALA A 164 16.05 -0.17 -12.37
CA ALA A 164 15.45 1.07 -11.87
C ALA A 164 14.98 2.01 -13.01
N GLN A 165 15.76 2.16 -14.09
CA GLN A 165 15.35 2.96 -15.25
C GLN A 165 14.16 2.35 -15.99
N LEU A 166 14.12 1.02 -16.15
CA LEU A 166 12.99 0.34 -16.77
C LEU A 166 11.74 0.49 -15.89
N ARG A 167 11.89 0.39 -14.57
CA ARG A 167 10.80 0.68 -13.62
C ARG A 167 10.25 2.08 -13.80
N GLN A 168 11.11 3.10 -13.77
CA GLN A 168 10.69 4.48 -13.95
C GLN A 168 10.05 4.74 -15.32
N ARG A 169 10.58 4.14 -16.38
CA ARG A 169 10.11 4.37 -17.75
C ARG A 169 8.75 3.74 -18.03
N PHE A 170 8.48 2.60 -17.42
CA PHE A 170 7.25 1.82 -17.63
C PHE A 170 6.31 1.85 -16.42
N ASP A 171 6.61 2.70 -15.44
CA ASP A 171 5.85 2.85 -14.19
C ASP A 171 5.64 1.50 -13.46
N LEU A 172 6.70 0.68 -13.45
CA LEU A 172 6.70 -0.65 -12.82
C LEU A 172 7.10 -0.52 -11.35
N PRO A 173 6.60 -1.42 -10.48
CA PRO A 173 6.89 -1.38 -9.04
C PRO A 173 8.35 -1.68 -8.68
N ASP A 174 8.74 -1.16 -7.51
CA ASP A 174 10.07 -1.32 -6.88
C ASP A 174 10.27 -2.65 -6.14
#